data_AF-A0A7S0PF73-F1
#
_entry.id   AF-A0A7S0PF73-F1
#
_cell.length_a   1.000
_cell.length_b   1.000
_cell.length_c   1.000
_cell.angle_alpha   90.00
_cell.angle_beta   90.00
_cell.angle_gamma   90.00
#
_symmetry.space_group_name_H-M   'P 1'
#
loop_
_entity.id
_entity.type
_entity.pdbx_description
1 polymer ?
#
loop_
_entity_poly.entity_id
_entity_poly.type
_entity_poly.pdbx_seq_one_letter_code
_entity_poly.pdbx_strand_id
1 'polypeptide(L)'
;MRLRGRLFHHDVQAASATHLEAPRTGHTAPQRQHLEATGPAGLKLELPSRGVELPYLTKFALVGAYVASTNPPDTDARFFSKGHSDKPRRQRRARKSKAVRAKEAQQRLLGPRAFVLDRLLCIVHSVLALSDSSAASDSMSTSGLQAEVATLVSLNLLERVSAAGELDAPKFRCIAGQATVDAAAQSAGVDLAQFVYDPERHA
;
A
#
# COMPACT_ATOMS: atom_id res chain seq x y z
N MET A 1 4.30 55.43 -54.31
CA MET A 1 4.59 54.08 -54.82
C MET A 1 3.61 53.13 -54.12
N ARG A 2 2.50 52.78 -54.77
CA ARG A 2 2.25 51.50 -55.49
C ARG A 2 2.47 50.28 -54.57
N LEU A 3 1.55 49.34 -54.35
CA LEU A 3 0.23 49.03 -54.92
C LEU A 3 -0.52 48.12 -53.94
N ARG A 4 -1.84 48.31 -53.83
CA ARG A 4 -2.80 47.35 -53.27
C ARG A 4 -2.95 46.16 -54.23
N GLY A 5 -2.96 44.95 -53.70
CA GLY A 5 -3.40 43.74 -54.40
C GLY A 5 -4.69 43.19 -53.76
N ARG A 6 -5.81 43.41 -54.43
CA ARG A 6 -7.12 42.80 -54.21
C ARG A 6 -7.55 42.29 -55.59
N LEU A 7 -8.21 41.12 -55.69
CA LEU A 7 -8.89 40.45 -56.84
C LEU A 7 -8.56 38.93 -56.77
N PHE A 8 -9.44 37.94 -56.97
CA PHE A 8 -10.80 37.87 -57.49
C PHE A 8 -11.51 36.61 -56.94
N HIS A 9 -12.85 36.67 -56.91
CA HIS A 9 -13.81 35.56 -56.83
C HIS A 9 -13.91 34.76 -58.13
N HIS A 10 -14.35 33.50 -58.01
CA HIS A 10 -15.18 32.65 -58.92
C HIS A 10 -14.68 31.20 -58.81
N ASP A 11 -15.46 30.12 -58.87
CA ASP A 11 -16.88 29.78 -58.83
C ASP A 11 -16.90 28.23 -58.76
N VAL A 12 -17.98 27.62 -58.26
CA VAL A 12 -18.61 26.37 -58.77
C VAL A 12 -17.73 25.11 -58.99
N GLN A 13 -18.05 23.94 -58.43
CA GLN A 13 -19.19 23.12 -58.83
C GLN A 13 -19.39 21.92 -57.88
N ALA A 14 -20.64 21.59 -57.61
CA ALA A 14 -21.09 20.34 -57.02
C ALA A 14 -21.03 19.18 -58.03
N ALA A 15 -20.83 17.95 -57.56
CA ALA A 15 -21.41 16.75 -58.17
C ALA A 15 -21.40 15.57 -57.18
N SER A 16 -22.59 15.00 -57.00
CA SER A 16 -22.88 13.81 -56.20
C SER A 16 -22.90 12.54 -57.06
N ALA A 17 -22.67 11.41 -56.38
CA ALA A 17 -23.23 10.07 -56.58
C ALA A 17 -22.90 9.27 -57.87
N THR A 18 -22.40 8.04 -57.66
CA THR A 18 -22.95 6.72 -58.12
C THR A 18 -21.94 5.63 -57.71
N HIS A 19 -22.26 4.73 -56.76
CA HIS A 19 -22.91 3.43 -56.96
C HIS A 19 -22.17 2.48 -57.94
N LEU A 20 -21.41 1.51 -57.40
CA LEU A 20 -21.33 0.16 -57.97
C LEU A 20 -20.90 -0.88 -56.92
N GLU A 21 -21.47 -2.07 -57.07
CA GLU A 21 -21.62 -3.17 -56.13
C GLU A 21 -20.65 -4.35 -56.40
N ALA A 22 -20.23 -5.05 -55.33
CA ALA A 22 -19.85 -6.48 -55.20
C ALA A 22 -18.63 -7.02 -56.03
N PRO A 23 -17.86 -8.04 -55.56
CA PRO A 23 -18.37 -9.30 -55.02
C PRO A 23 -17.73 -9.84 -53.74
N ARG A 24 -18.47 -10.79 -53.17
CA ARG A 24 -18.14 -11.59 -52.00
C ARG A 24 -17.09 -12.65 -52.37
N THR A 25 -16.05 -12.75 -51.56
CA THR A 25 -15.29 -13.99 -51.38
C THR A 25 -15.06 -14.16 -49.88
N GLY A 26 -15.68 -15.20 -49.32
CA GLY A 26 -15.36 -15.67 -47.99
C GLY A 26 -14.03 -16.41 -48.02
N HIS A 27 -13.15 -16.08 -47.08
CA HIS A 27 -12.17 -17.04 -46.59
C HIS A 27 -11.95 -16.81 -45.09
N THR A 28 -12.25 -17.88 -44.38
CA THR A 28 -12.10 -18.16 -42.96
C THR A 28 -10.72 -17.75 -42.44
N ALA A 29 -10.67 -16.73 -41.59
CA ALA A 29 -9.47 -16.40 -40.83
C ALA A 29 -9.33 -17.38 -39.64
N PRO A 30 -8.17 -18.02 -39.43
CA PRO A 30 -7.97 -18.90 -38.30
C PRO A 30 -7.89 -18.07 -37.02
N GLN A 31 -8.71 -18.51 -36.07
CA GLN A 31 -8.86 -18.04 -34.71
C GLN A 31 -7.49 -17.96 -34.01
N ARG A 32 -7.03 -16.72 -33.78
CA ARG A 32 -5.85 -16.47 -32.93
C ARG A 32 -6.21 -16.85 -31.50
N GLN A 33 -5.56 -17.92 -31.03
CA GLN A 33 -5.66 -18.43 -29.68
C GLN A 33 -5.34 -17.32 -28.67
N HIS A 34 -6.27 -17.15 -27.75
CA HIS A 34 -6.14 -16.40 -26.52
C HIS A 34 -5.03 -17.04 -25.68
N LEU A 35 -3.83 -16.46 -25.68
CA LEU A 35 -2.81 -16.80 -24.68
C LEU A 35 -3.23 -16.14 -23.37
N GLU A 36 -3.99 -16.90 -22.60
CA GLU A 36 -4.29 -16.62 -21.21
C GLU A 36 -2.96 -16.67 -20.44
N ALA A 37 -2.37 -15.50 -20.21
CA ALA A 37 -1.31 -15.36 -19.24
C ALA A 37 -1.93 -15.57 -17.86
N THR A 38 -1.97 -16.83 -17.43
CA THR A 38 -2.13 -17.22 -16.03
C THR A 38 -1.03 -16.49 -15.26
N GLY A 39 -1.38 -15.33 -14.68
CA GLY A 39 -0.53 -14.64 -13.74
C GLY A 39 -0.13 -15.62 -12.64
N PRO A 40 1.11 -15.55 -12.13
CA PRO A 40 1.55 -16.50 -11.13
C PRO A 40 0.62 -16.35 -9.92
N ALA A 41 -0.15 -17.41 -9.66
CA ALA A 41 -0.90 -17.57 -8.44
C ALA A 41 0.07 -17.23 -7.30
N GLY A 42 -0.22 -16.15 -6.57
CA GLY A 42 0.55 -15.77 -5.40
C GLY A 42 0.67 -17.00 -4.52
N LEU A 43 1.91 -17.47 -4.35
CA LEU A 43 2.23 -18.54 -3.44
C LEU A 43 1.81 -18.07 -2.06
N LYS A 44 0.61 -18.46 -1.65
CA LYS A 44 0.16 -18.36 -0.27
C LYS A 44 1.03 -19.36 0.48
N LEU A 45 2.18 -18.88 0.95
CA LEU A 45 3.06 -19.64 1.81
C LEU A 45 2.36 -19.70 3.17
N GLU A 46 1.46 -20.67 3.32
CA GLU A 46 0.95 -21.09 4.62
C GLU A 46 2.12 -21.76 5.33
N LEU A 47 2.93 -20.93 6.01
CA LEU A 47 4.03 -21.40 6.83
C LEU A 47 3.46 -22.32 7.92
N PRO A 48 4.09 -23.47 8.19
CA PRO A 48 3.64 -24.37 9.25
C PRO A 48 3.54 -23.60 10.57
N SER A 49 2.55 -23.96 11.41
CA SER A 49 2.24 -23.32 12.70
C SER A 49 3.39 -23.32 13.72
N ARG A 50 4.58 -23.79 13.36
CA ARG A 50 5.85 -23.53 14.01
C ARG A 50 6.47 -22.30 13.34
N GLY A 51 6.20 -21.14 13.95
CA GLY A 51 6.46 -19.82 13.40
C GLY A 51 7.89 -19.58 12.92
N VAL A 52 8.03 -18.61 12.01
CA VAL A 52 9.33 -18.09 11.60
C VAL A 52 10.06 -17.58 12.84
N GLU A 53 11.17 -18.23 13.19
CA GLU A 53 12.03 -17.74 14.25
C GLU A 53 12.80 -16.53 13.71
N LEU A 54 12.28 -15.35 14.02
CA LEU A 54 12.90 -14.08 13.65
C LEU A 54 13.81 -13.59 14.79
N PRO A 55 14.93 -12.91 14.48
CA PRO A 55 15.68 -12.17 15.48
C PRO A 55 14.79 -11.19 16.24
N TYR A 56 15.14 -10.90 17.49
CA TYR A 56 14.29 -10.14 18.41
C TYR A 56 13.82 -8.80 17.82
N LEU A 57 14.74 -8.00 17.26
CA LEU A 57 14.43 -6.70 16.67
C LEU A 57 13.62 -6.82 15.35
N THR A 58 13.86 -7.86 14.56
CA THR A 58 13.11 -8.14 13.33
C THR A 58 11.62 -8.38 13.61
N LYS A 59 11.28 -8.95 14.78
CA LYS A 59 9.88 -9.12 15.22
C LYS A 59 9.17 -7.77 15.40
N PHE A 60 9.85 -6.79 16.01
CA PHE A 60 9.30 -5.43 16.14
C PHE A 60 9.11 -4.76 14.78
N ALA A 61 10.08 -4.93 13.87
CA ALA A 61 9.94 -4.44 12.50
C ALA A 61 8.73 -5.06 11.78
N LEU A 62 8.50 -6.37 11.94
CA LEU A 62 7.34 -7.07 11.37
C LEU A 62 6.02 -6.56 11.96
N VAL A 63 5.95 -6.46 13.30
CA VAL A 63 4.77 -5.94 14.00
C VAL A 63 4.46 -4.50 13.57
N GLY A 64 5.45 -3.62 13.54
CA GLY A 64 5.29 -2.25 13.08
C GLY A 64 4.82 -2.15 11.63
N ALA A 65 5.34 -3.01 10.74
CA ALA A 65 4.94 -3.04 9.34
C ALA A 65 3.52 -3.58 9.13
N TYR A 66 3.11 -4.54 9.95
CA TYR A 66 1.73 -5.00 9.98
C TYR A 66 0.78 -3.86 10.39
N VAL A 67 1.08 -3.18 11.50
CA VAL A 67 0.29 -2.04 11.97
C VAL A 67 0.26 -0.92 10.94
N ALA A 68 1.38 -0.61 10.29
CA ALA A 68 1.41 0.38 9.21
C ALA A 68 0.50 -0.02 8.02
N SER A 69 0.41 -1.31 7.69
CA SER A 69 -0.41 -1.79 6.57
C SER A 69 -1.90 -1.82 6.87
N THR A 70 -2.28 -2.04 8.13
CA THR A 70 -3.67 -2.14 8.56
C THR A 70 -4.24 -0.78 8.96
N ASN A 71 -3.43 0.05 9.60
CA ASN A 71 -3.89 1.32 10.14
C ASN A 71 -3.86 2.45 9.10
N PRO A 72 -4.90 3.30 9.08
CA PRO A 72 -4.83 4.58 8.39
C PRO A 72 -3.76 5.52 8.98
N PRO A 73 -3.01 6.27 8.13
CA PRO A 73 -1.93 7.14 8.59
C PRO A 73 -2.42 8.31 9.46
N ASP A 74 -3.69 8.72 9.34
CA ASP A 74 -4.31 9.73 10.22
C ASP A 74 -4.46 9.23 11.67
N THR A 75 -4.34 7.92 11.90
CA THR A 75 -4.48 7.33 13.23
C THR A 75 -3.15 7.22 13.98
N ASP A 76 -2.00 7.32 13.31
CA ASP A 76 -0.67 7.09 13.91
C ASP A 76 -0.43 8.02 15.12
N ALA A 77 -0.76 9.30 14.99
CA ALA A 77 -0.59 10.28 16.07
C ALA A 77 -1.42 9.96 17.32
N ARG A 78 -2.51 9.20 17.20
CA ARG A 78 -3.35 8.79 18.34
C ARG A 78 -2.80 7.56 19.05
N PHE A 79 -2.18 6.64 18.31
CA PHE A 79 -1.63 5.40 18.86
C PHE A 79 -0.19 5.56 19.36
N PHE A 80 0.58 6.48 18.78
CA PHE A 80 2.04 6.53 18.96
C PHE A 80 2.59 7.86 19.51
N SER A 81 1.74 8.82 19.86
CA SER A 81 2.21 10.06 20.49
C SER A 81 2.75 9.79 21.89
N LYS A 82 4.04 10.09 22.11
CA LYS A 82 4.71 9.95 23.41
C LYS A 82 4.03 10.85 24.44
N GLY A 83 3.37 10.22 25.40
CA GLY A 83 2.56 10.89 26.41
C GLY A 83 1.11 10.44 26.32
N HIS A 84 0.79 9.40 27.11
CA HIS A 84 -0.45 9.37 27.89
C HIS A 84 -0.51 10.67 28.73
N SER A 85 -0.67 11.81 28.09
CA SER A 85 -1.07 13.00 28.81
C SER A 85 -2.51 12.71 29.22
N ASP A 86 -2.70 12.41 30.51
CA ASP A 86 -3.99 12.35 31.20
C ASP A 86 -4.80 13.65 31.06
N LYS A 87 -4.22 14.66 30.40
CA LYS A 87 -4.95 15.83 29.91
C LYS A 87 -5.64 15.42 28.61
N PRO A 88 -6.98 15.33 28.57
CA PRO A 88 -7.69 15.12 27.32
C PRO A 88 -7.36 16.29 26.40
N ARG A 89 -6.39 16.10 25.49
CA ARG A 89 -6.21 17.00 24.37
C ARG A 89 -7.55 16.96 23.66
N ARG A 90 -8.26 18.09 23.70
CA ARG A 90 -9.58 18.30 23.11
C ARG A 90 -9.47 18.19 21.59
N GLN A 91 -9.12 17.00 21.08
CA GLN A 91 -9.37 16.62 19.72
C GLN A 91 -10.89 16.59 19.62
N ARG A 92 -11.45 17.61 18.98
CA ARG A 92 -12.81 17.55 18.46
C ARG A 92 -12.91 16.21 17.75
N ARG A 93 -13.65 15.27 18.32
CA ARG A 93 -14.09 14.05 17.63
C ARG A 93 -15.00 14.52 16.51
N ALA A 94 -14.41 15.00 15.42
CA ALA A 94 -15.14 15.24 14.19
C ALA A 94 -15.63 13.86 13.77
N ARG A 95 -16.95 13.65 13.85
CA ARG A 95 -17.56 12.42 13.36
C ARG A 95 -17.11 12.25 11.91
N LYS A 96 -16.35 11.20 11.63
CA LYS A 96 -15.93 10.86 10.26
C LYS A 96 -17.21 10.76 9.42
N SER A 97 -17.22 11.44 8.26
CA SER A 97 -18.38 11.43 7.38
C SER A 97 -18.65 10.00 6.86
N LYS A 98 -19.88 9.75 6.41
CA LYS A 98 -20.27 8.45 5.82
C LYS A 98 -19.35 8.05 4.66
N ALA A 99 -18.86 9.03 3.89
CA ALA A 99 -17.91 8.82 2.79
C ALA A 99 -16.54 8.32 3.27
N VAL A 100 -16.02 8.84 4.39
CA VAL A 100 -14.74 8.40 4.96
C VAL A 100 -14.86 6.95 5.46
N ARG A 101 -15.95 6.62 6.16
CA ARG A 101 -16.22 5.25 6.61
C ARG A 101 -16.37 4.27 5.45
N ALA A 102 -17.04 4.68 4.37
CA ALA A 102 -17.15 3.87 3.16
C ALA A 102 -15.78 3.61 2.50
N LYS A 103 -14.90 4.62 2.47
CA LYS A 103 -13.52 4.46 1.97
C LYS A 103 -12.70 3.50 2.82
N GLU A 104 -12.85 3.55 4.14
CA GLU A 104 -12.20 2.61 5.08
C GLU A 104 -12.72 1.18 4.91
N ALA A 105 -14.03 1.01 4.74
CA ALA A 105 -14.64 -0.29 4.45
C ALA A 105 -14.15 -0.85 3.10
N GLN A 106 -14.10 -0.02 2.05
CA GLN A 106 -13.54 -0.42 0.76
C GLN A 106 -12.05 -0.78 0.88
N GLN A 107 -11.28 -0.04 1.69
CA GLN A 107 -9.86 -0.32 1.89
C GLN A 107 -9.62 -1.71 2.50
N ARG A 108 -10.52 -2.20 3.38
CA ARG A 108 -10.46 -3.56 3.92
C ARG A 108 -10.65 -4.63 2.84
N LEU A 109 -11.46 -4.34 1.82
CA LEU A 109 -11.68 -5.22 0.67
C LEU A 109 -10.50 -5.21 -0.32
N LEU A 110 -9.74 -4.11 -0.37
CA LEU A 110 -8.57 -3.95 -1.25
C LEU A 110 -7.29 -4.60 -0.71
N GLY A 111 -7.32 -5.09 0.53
CA GLY A 111 -6.18 -5.73 1.19
C GLY A 111 -5.20 -4.77 1.86
N PRO A 112 -4.00 -5.27 2.25
CA PRO A 112 -3.00 -4.50 2.99
C PRO A 112 -2.57 -3.21 2.28
N ARG A 113 -2.47 -2.11 3.03
CA ARG A 113 -2.11 -0.81 2.50
C ARG A 113 -0.61 -0.68 2.32
N ALA A 114 -0.20 -0.03 1.23
CA ALA A 114 1.18 0.42 1.11
C ALA A 114 1.45 1.60 2.06
N PHE A 115 2.64 1.65 2.62
CA PHE A 115 3.14 2.68 3.51
C PHE A 115 4.57 3.07 3.13
N VAL A 116 4.98 4.31 3.46
CA VAL A 116 6.36 4.78 3.24
C VAL A 116 7.27 4.30 4.36
N LEU A 117 8.56 4.08 4.05
CA LEU A 117 9.55 3.63 5.03
C LEU A 117 9.62 4.51 6.28
N ASP A 118 9.64 5.82 6.13
CA ASP A 118 9.72 6.76 7.25
C ASP A 118 8.62 6.52 8.30
N ARG A 119 7.38 6.31 7.84
CA ARG A 119 6.25 5.95 8.70
C ARG A 119 6.51 4.66 9.48
N LEU A 120 7.06 3.64 8.83
CA LEU A 120 7.41 2.38 9.50
C LEU A 120 8.46 2.60 10.59
N LEU A 121 9.51 3.36 10.29
CA LEU A 121 10.58 3.67 11.24
C LEU A 121 10.00 4.33 12.49
N CYS A 122 9.16 5.36 12.32
CA CYS A 122 8.49 6.02 13.44
C CYS A 122 7.62 5.07 14.27
N ILE A 123 6.80 4.24 13.61
CA ILE A 123 5.92 3.28 14.30
C ILE A 123 6.75 2.29 15.12
N VAL A 124 7.82 1.72 14.55
CA VAL A 124 8.64 0.72 15.24
C VAL A 124 9.33 1.33 16.47
N HIS A 125 9.91 2.52 16.35
CA HIS A 125 10.51 3.20 17.50
C HIS A 125 9.47 3.54 18.58
N SER A 126 8.25 3.91 18.18
CA SER A 126 7.17 4.14 19.15
C SER A 126 6.71 2.85 19.83
N VAL A 127 6.57 1.74 19.10
CA VAL A 127 6.23 0.43 19.69
C VAL A 127 7.31 0.01 20.67
N LEU A 128 8.59 0.07 20.28
CA LEU A 128 9.72 -0.25 21.16
C LEU A 128 9.73 0.58 22.43
N ALA A 129 9.38 1.87 22.34
CA ALA A 129 9.30 2.75 23.49
C ALA A 129 8.08 2.51 24.39
N LEU A 130 7.00 1.93 23.85
CA LEU A 130 5.78 1.59 24.60
C LEU A 130 5.84 0.17 25.17
N SER A 131 6.68 -0.69 24.59
CA SER A 131 7.02 -1.99 25.16
C SER A 131 8.01 -1.81 26.32
N ASP A 132 7.95 -2.66 27.33
CA ASP A 132 8.86 -2.66 28.50
C ASP A 132 10.33 -3.03 28.16
N SER A 133 10.72 -2.96 26.89
CA SER A 133 12.02 -3.41 26.37
C SER A 133 12.97 -2.23 26.13
N SER A 134 13.33 -1.52 27.21
CA SER A 134 14.17 -0.31 27.11
C SER A 134 15.53 -0.58 26.45
N ALA A 135 16.14 -1.73 26.75
CA ALA A 135 17.43 -2.13 26.17
C ALA A 135 17.38 -2.29 24.64
N ALA A 136 16.24 -2.73 24.10
CA ALA A 136 16.05 -2.89 22.67
C ALA A 136 15.80 -1.54 21.97
N SER A 137 15.08 -0.63 22.66
CA SER A 137 14.85 0.73 22.16
C SER A 137 16.17 1.51 21.99
N ASP A 138 17.10 1.36 22.92
CA ASP A 138 18.40 2.06 22.86
C ASP A 138 19.37 1.42 21.85
N SER A 139 19.25 0.11 21.64
CA SER A 139 20.12 -0.63 20.72
C SER A 139 19.75 -0.47 19.24
N MET A 140 18.49 -0.17 18.92
CA MET A 140 18.02 -0.20 17.54
C MET A 140 18.24 1.13 16.83
N SER A 141 19.26 1.19 15.98
CA SER A 141 19.52 2.35 15.11
C SER A 141 18.61 2.35 13.87
N THR A 142 18.43 3.53 13.26
CA THR A 142 17.65 3.67 12.01
C THR A 142 18.20 2.79 10.89
N SER A 143 19.53 2.73 10.73
CA SER A 143 20.17 1.90 9.71
C SER A 143 20.00 0.41 9.99
N GLY A 144 20.09 0.00 11.26
CA GLY A 144 19.79 -1.37 11.68
C GLY A 144 18.36 -1.77 11.33
N LEU A 145 17.39 -0.89 11.61
CA LEU A 145 15.99 -1.13 11.27
C LEU A 145 15.76 -1.23 9.76
N GLN A 146 16.45 -0.42 8.95
CA GLN A 146 16.39 -0.57 7.48
C GLN A 146 16.94 -1.92 7.00
N ALA A 147 18.00 -2.44 7.64
CA ALA A 147 18.50 -3.78 7.36
C ALA A 147 17.47 -4.87 7.72
N GLU A 148 16.77 -4.72 8.85
CA GLU A 148 15.68 -5.63 9.23
C GLU A 148 14.52 -5.61 8.22
N VAL A 149 14.18 -4.43 7.69
CA VAL A 149 13.17 -4.31 6.62
C VAL A 149 13.62 -5.04 5.36
N ALA A 150 14.90 -4.93 4.97
CA ALA A 150 15.44 -5.68 3.83
C ALA A 150 15.39 -7.20 4.06
N THR A 151 15.68 -7.65 5.28
CA THR A 151 15.52 -9.06 5.69
C THR A 151 14.07 -9.51 5.54
N LEU A 152 13.11 -8.74 6.04
CA LEU A 152 11.68 -9.08 5.95
C LEU A 152 11.18 -9.12 4.49
N VAL A 153 11.72 -8.28 3.60
CA VAL A 153 11.45 -8.36 2.16
C VAL A 153 12.04 -9.64 1.57
N SER A 154 13.27 -9.98 1.93
CA SER A 154 13.94 -11.20 1.46
C SER A 154 13.24 -12.49 1.93
N LEU A 155 12.61 -12.44 3.11
CA LEU A 155 11.80 -13.52 3.68
C LEU A 155 10.36 -13.56 3.14
N ASN A 156 9.99 -12.68 2.19
CA ASN A 156 8.62 -12.55 1.67
C ASN A 156 7.56 -12.31 2.77
N LEU A 157 7.93 -11.56 3.82
CA LEU A 157 6.98 -11.07 4.83
C LEU A 157 6.54 -9.64 4.54
N LEU A 158 7.41 -8.87 3.87
CA LEU A 158 7.11 -7.56 3.30
C LEU A 158 7.33 -7.59 1.79
N GLU A 159 6.60 -6.74 1.09
CA GLU A 159 6.75 -6.52 -0.35
C GLU A 159 7.07 -5.05 -0.59
N ARG A 160 8.09 -4.78 -1.42
CA ARG A 160 8.39 -3.43 -1.87
C ARG A 160 7.49 -3.08 -3.06
N VAL A 161 6.70 -2.02 -2.91
CA VAL A 161 5.72 -1.58 -3.91
C VAL A 161 6.29 -0.48 -4.82
N SER A 162 7.26 0.31 -4.33
CA SER A 162 7.96 1.31 -5.13
C SER A 162 8.96 0.68 -6.11
N ALA A 163 9.25 1.37 -7.21
CA ALA A 163 10.24 0.93 -8.20
C ALA A 163 11.65 0.89 -7.59
N ALA A 164 12.48 -0.08 -7.97
CA ALA A 164 13.80 -0.32 -7.35
C ALA A 164 14.72 0.91 -7.30
N GLY A 165 14.62 1.83 -8.28
CA GLY A 165 15.38 3.08 -8.32
C GLY A 165 14.86 4.23 -7.44
N GLU A 166 13.66 4.09 -6.85
CA GLU A 166 13.07 5.09 -5.96
C GLU A 166 13.66 4.95 -4.55
N LEU A 167 14.76 5.65 -4.27
CA LEU A 167 15.51 5.56 -3.00
C LEU A 167 15.03 6.56 -1.93
N ASP A 168 14.40 7.66 -2.34
CA ASP A 168 14.03 8.77 -1.46
C ASP A 168 12.84 8.42 -0.54
N ALA A 169 11.77 7.87 -1.12
CA ALA A 169 10.55 7.51 -0.40
C ALA A 169 10.07 6.09 -0.75
N PRO A 170 10.87 5.05 -0.44
CA PRO A 170 10.49 3.68 -0.74
C PRO A 170 9.20 3.28 -0.02
N LYS A 171 8.33 2.58 -0.73
CA LYS A 171 7.02 2.14 -0.26
C LYS A 171 7.00 0.63 -0.12
N PHE A 172 6.40 0.17 0.97
CA PHE A 172 6.29 -1.24 1.32
C PHE A 172 4.85 -1.58 1.69
N ARG A 173 4.50 -2.85 1.63
CA ARG A 173 3.26 -3.41 2.20
C ARG A 173 3.58 -4.68 2.97
N CYS A 174 2.85 -4.94 4.03
CA CYS A 174 2.95 -6.20 4.75
C CYS A 174 2.10 -7.27 4.06
N ILE A 175 2.74 -8.39 3.73
CA ILE A 175 2.10 -9.57 3.13
C ILE A 175 2.01 -10.74 4.10
N ALA A 176 2.68 -10.64 5.27
CA ALA A 176 2.57 -11.63 6.33
C ALA A 176 1.13 -11.78 6.83
N GLY A 177 0.70 -13.02 7.04
CA GLY A 177 -0.59 -13.34 7.62
C GLY A 177 -0.68 -12.95 9.10
N GLN A 178 -1.89 -12.65 9.58
CA GLN A 178 -2.17 -12.27 10.97
C GLN A 178 -1.57 -13.27 11.97
N ALA A 179 -1.70 -14.58 11.74
CA ALA A 179 -1.18 -15.60 12.65
C ALA A 179 0.35 -15.53 12.84
N THR A 180 1.10 -15.23 11.78
CA THR A 180 2.56 -15.06 11.85
C THR A 180 2.93 -13.81 12.65
N VAL A 181 2.18 -12.72 12.45
CA VAL A 181 2.40 -11.47 13.18
C VAL A 181 2.02 -11.63 14.65
N ASP A 182 0.95 -12.34 14.97
CA ASP A 182 0.54 -12.63 16.35
C ASP A 182 1.59 -13.46 17.08
N ALA A 183 2.14 -14.49 16.43
CA ALA A 183 3.22 -15.29 17.01
C ALA A 183 4.49 -14.43 17.25
N ALA A 184 4.83 -13.56 16.31
CA ALA A 184 5.95 -12.63 16.47
C ALA A 184 5.71 -11.64 17.62
N ALA A 185 4.52 -11.04 17.70
CA ALA A 185 4.13 -10.09 18.73
C ALA A 185 4.17 -10.72 20.13
N GLN A 186 3.58 -11.91 20.29
CA GLN A 186 3.59 -12.66 21.55
C GLN A 186 5.02 -12.97 21.99
N SER A 187 5.86 -13.45 21.07
CA SER A 187 7.26 -13.78 21.39
C SER A 187 8.15 -12.54 21.65
N ALA A 188 7.70 -11.36 21.26
CA ALA A 188 8.35 -10.08 21.54
C ALA A 188 7.77 -9.36 22.78
N GLY A 189 6.70 -9.89 23.39
CA GLY A 189 6.01 -9.25 24.52
C GLY A 189 5.18 -8.03 24.12
N VAL A 190 4.74 -7.95 22.87
CA VAL A 190 3.95 -6.84 22.33
C VAL A 190 2.48 -7.22 22.29
N ASP A 191 1.61 -6.47 22.98
CA ASP A 191 0.16 -6.59 22.79
C ASP A 191 -0.21 -5.90 21.46
N LEU A 192 -0.46 -6.67 20.41
CA LEU A 192 -0.80 -6.14 19.09
C LEU A 192 -2.16 -5.42 19.07
N ALA A 193 -3.10 -5.84 19.91
CA ALA A 193 -4.47 -5.31 19.91
C ALA A 193 -4.52 -3.83 20.34
N GLN A 194 -3.54 -3.36 21.09
CA GLN A 194 -3.44 -1.95 21.50
C GLN A 194 -3.09 -1.02 20.33
N PHE A 195 -2.47 -1.56 19.27
CA PHE A 195 -1.96 -0.77 18.15
C PHE A 195 -2.82 -0.87 16.90
N VAL A 196 -3.60 -1.93 16.71
CA VAL A 196 -4.43 -2.11 15.51
C VAL A 196 -5.70 -1.24 15.59
N TYR A 197 -5.96 -0.50 14.51
CA TYR A 197 -7.14 0.36 14.41
C TYR A 197 -8.40 -0.45 14.11
N ASP A 198 -9.38 -0.36 15.02
CA ASP A 198 -10.74 -0.82 14.80
C ASP A 198 -11.73 0.38 14.78
N PRO A 199 -12.38 0.68 13.63
CA PRO A 199 -13.38 1.73 13.51
C PRO A 199 -14.63 1.48 14.35
N GLU A 200 -14.99 0.23 14.67
CA GLU A 200 -16.19 -0.08 15.48
C GLU A 200 -15.93 0.23 16.97
N ARG A 201 -14.72 -0.05 17.47
CA ARG A 201 -14.31 0.23 18.85
C ARG A 201 -14.22 1.72 19.20
N HIS A 202 -14.28 2.60 18.20
CA HIS A 202 -14.01 4.04 18.33
C HIS A 202 -15.05 4.95 17.65
N ALA A 203 -16.22 4.41 17.31
CA ALA A 203 -17.33 5.14 16.69
C ALA A 203 -18.03 6.15 17.61
#